data_AF-A0A0C3RQ55-F1
#
_entry.id   AF-A0A0C3RQ55-F1
#
_cell.length_a   1.000
_cell.length_b   1.000
_cell.length_c   1.000
_cell.angle_alpha   90.00
_cell.angle_beta   90.00
_cell.angle_gamma   90.00
#
_symmetry.space_group_name_H-M   'P 1'
#
loop_
_entity.id
_entity.type
_entity.pdbx_description
1 polymer ?
#
loop_
_entity_poly.entity_id
_entity_poly.type
_entity_poly.pdbx_seq_one_letter_code
_entity_poly.pdbx_strand_id
1 'polypeptide(L)'
;MRASIRKPIIEPKWKCGECGDLHDDEDEARECCEPSVFEVYVCPTCGEEHSAEAEAIDCCNFDPDGPPPPPSAEELEAAGQMRLPLPSVIAGGR
;
A
#
# COMPACT_ATOMS: atom_id res chain seq x y z
N MET A 1 2.12 -16.07 16.17
CA MET A 1 2.03 -16.47 14.75
C MET A 1 2.08 -15.19 13.92
N ARG A 2 2.88 -15.17 12.86
CA ARG A 2 3.20 -13.98 12.04
C ARG A 2 1.95 -13.43 11.37
N ALA A 3 1.62 -12.15 11.59
CA ALA A 3 0.78 -11.43 10.66
C ALA A 3 1.68 -11.10 9.45
N SER A 4 1.58 -11.91 8.39
CA SER A 4 2.09 -11.48 7.09
C SER A 4 1.28 -10.26 6.70
N ILE A 5 1.84 -9.08 6.94
CA ILE A 5 1.37 -7.82 6.37
C ILE A 5 1.41 -8.07 4.87
N ARG A 6 0.25 -8.34 4.27
CA ARG A 6 0.14 -8.47 2.82
C ARG A 6 0.46 -7.08 2.31
N LYS A 7 1.70 -6.87 1.87
CA LYS A 7 2.11 -5.68 1.14
C LYS A 7 1.07 -5.53 0.03
N PRO A 8 0.28 -4.46 0.00
CA PRO A 8 -0.74 -4.32 -1.02
C PRO A 8 0.04 -3.97 -2.30
N ILE A 9 0.38 -5.02 -3.04
CA ILE A 9 1.12 -5.00 -4.29
C ILE A 9 0.12 -4.63 -5.38
N ILE A 10 0.44 -3.62 -6.18
CA ILE A 10 -0.35 -3.28 -7.35
C ILE A 10 -0.10 -4.38 -8.39
N GLU A 11 -1.14 -5.15 -8.70
CA GLU A 11 -1.04 -6.24 -9.67
C GLU A 11 -1.28 -5.69 -11.08
N PRO A 12 -0.42 -6.02 -12.07
CA PRO A 12 -0.66 -5.62 -13.45
C PRO A 12 -1.90 -6.35 -13.98
N LYS A 13 -2.77 -5.62 -14.68
CA LYS A 13 -3.92 -6.15 -15.40
C LYS A 13 -3.76 -5.93 -16.90
N TRP A 14 -4.48 -6.71 -17.68
CA TRP A 14 -4.45 -6.68 -19.12
C TRP A 14 -5.73 -6.05 -19.66
N LYS A 15 -5.61 -4.85 -20.22
CA LYS A 15 -6.71 -4.15 -20.85
C LYS A 15 -6.81 -4.50 -22.32
N CYS A 16 -7.98 -4.94 -22.74
CA CYS A 16 -8.27 -5.10 -24.16
C CYS A 16 -8.40 -3.72 -24.83
N GLY A 17 -7.67 -3.51 -25.92
CA GLY A 17 -7.69 -2.28 -26.70
C GLY A 17 -8.94 -2.06 -27.56
N GLU A 18 -9.75 -3.11 -27.78
CA GLU A 18 -10.94 -3.03 -28.61
C GLU A 18 -12.21 -2.80 -27.77
N CYS A 19 -12.44 -3.65 -26.76
CA CYS A 19 -13.62 -3.57 -25.90
C CYS A 19 -13.39 -2.79 -24.60
N GLY A 20 -12.13 -2.62 -24.18
CA GLY A 20 -11.76 -1.95 -22.94
C GLY A 20 -11.88 -2.83 -21.69
N ASP A 21 -12.13 -4.13 -21.84
CA ASP A 21 -12.29 -5.07 -20.72
C ASP A 21 -10.94 -5.35 -20.02
N LEU A 22 -10.99 -5.60 -18.71
CA LEU A 22 -9.82 -5.79 -17.86
C LEU A 22 -9.72 -7.25 -17.42
N HIS A 23 -8.65 -7.90 -17.81
CA HIS A 23 -8.36 -9.29 -17.48
C HIS A 23 -7.19 -9.39 -16.49
N ASP A 24 -7.18 -10.44 -15.69
CA ASP A 24 -6.08 -10.76 -14.79
C ASP A 24 -4.90 -11.44 -15.52
N ASP A 25 -5.17 -12.07 -16.68
CA ASP A 25 -4.19 -12.83 -17.45
C ASP A 25 -4.02 -12.29 -18.89
N GLU A 26 -2.78 -12.27 -19.38
CA GLU A 26 -2.45 -11.79 -20.75
C GLU A 26 -3.15 -12.63 -21.82
N ASP A 27 -3.14 -13.95 -21.64
CA ASP A 27 -3.76 -14.90 -22.56
C ASP A 27 -5.27 -14.67 -22.66
N GLU A 28 -5.95 -14.44 -21.54
CA GLU A 28 -7.41 -14.17 -21.54
C GLU A 28 -7.73 -12.85 -22.25
N ALA A 29 -6.94 -11.79 -22.01
CA ALA A 29 -7.09 -10.53 -22.74
C ALA A 29 -6.83 -10.68 -24.24
N ARG A 30 -5.87 -11.54 -24.61
CA ARG A 30 -5.53 -11.80 -26.01
C ARG A 30 -6.63 -12.59 -26.72
N GLU A 31 -7.30 -13.50 -26.02
CA GLU A 31 -8.45 -14.24 -26.53
C GLU A 31 -9.76 -13.41 -26.53
N CYS A 32 -9.83 -12.34 -25.75
CA CYS A 32 -11.02 -11.48 -25.65
C CYS A 32 -11.34 -10.74 -26.96
N CYS A 33 -10.42 -9.89 -27.44
CA CYS A 33 -10.50 -9.29 -28.78
C CYS A 33 -9.07 -9.14 -29.35
N GLU A 34 -8.67 -10.06 -30.24
CA GLU A 34 -7.41 -9.96 -30.99
C GLU A 34 -7.39 -8.66 -31.84
N PRO A 35 -6.28 -7.90 -31.94
CA PRO A 35 -4.90 -8.21 -31.53
C PRO A 35 -4.28 -7.22 -30.52
N SER A 36 -5.03 -6.26 -29.95
CA SER A 36 -4.47 -5.19 -29.11
C SER A 36 -4.76 -5.42 -27.63
N VAL A 37 -3.74 -5.78 -26.86
CA VAL A 37 -3.77 -5.86 -25.40
C VAL A 37 -2.73 -4.90 -24.82
N PHE A 38 -3.06 -4.25 -23.71
CA PHE A 38 -2.20 -3.29 -23.04
C PHE A 38 -2.05 -3.68 -21.57
N GLU A 39 -0.82 -3.69 -21.07
CA GLU A 39 -0.55 -3.83 -19.65
C GLU A 39 -0.88 -2.50 -18.95
N VAL A 40 -1.76 -2.55 -17.95
CA VAL A 40 -2.16 -1.40 -17.15
C VAL A 40 -2.16 -1.76 -15.66
N TYR A 41 -1.99 -0.75 -14.82
CA TYR A 41 -1.93 -0.87 -13.37
C TYR A 41 -3.15 -0.17 -12.78
N VAL A 42 -3.95 -0.89 -12.01
CA VAL A 42 -5.18 -0.34 -11.44
C VAL A 42 -4.95 0.06 -9.99
N CYS A 43 -5.26 1.32 -9.64
CA CYS A 43 -5.18 1.79 -8.27
C CYS A 43 -6.25 1.07 -7.41
N PRO A 44 -5.88 0.35 -6.34
CA PRO A 44 -6.83 -0.36 -5.49
C PRO A 44 -7.75 0.57 -4.68
N THR A 45 -7.42 1.86 -4.60
CA THR A 45 -8.16 2.85 -3.81
C THR A 45 -9.32 3.46 -4.60
N CYS A 46 -9.08 3.86 -5.85
CA CYS A 46 -10.06 4.54 -6.70
C CYS A 46 -10.50 3.73 -7.93
N GLY A 47 -9.76 2.68 -8.30
CA GLY A 47 -10.01 1.88 -9.50
C GLY A 47 -9.52 2.53 -10.79
N GLU A 48 -8.68 3.57 -10.72
CA GLU A 48 -8.14 4.25 -11.91
C GLU A 48 -7.02 3.43 -12.54
N GLU A 49 -7.01 3.37 -13.87
CA GLU A 49 -6.00 2.68 -14.67
C GLU A 49 -4.82 3.60 -15.00
N HIS A 50 -3.62 3.11 -14.83
CA HIS A 50 -2.37 3.82 -15.12
C HIS A 50 -1.46 2.95 -15.99
N SER A 51 -0.66 3.60 -16.83
CA SER A 51 0.33 2.93 -17.68
C SER A 51 1.60 2.49 -16.94
N ALA A 52 1.77 2.89 -15.68
CA ALA A 52 2.93 2.53 -14.87
C ALA A 52 2.53 2.26 -13.42
N GLU A 53 3.19 1.27 -12.82
CA GLU A 53 3.00 0.93 -11.40
C GLU A 53 3.22 2.16 -10.50
N ALA A 54 4.29 2.92 -10.73
CA ALA A 54 4.62 4.10 -9.94
C ALA A 54 3.51 5.17 -9.98
N GLU A 55 2.78 5.32 -11.09
CA GLU A 55 1.66 6.26 -11.18
C GLU A 55 0.41 5.71 -10.49
N ALA A 56 0.15 4.41 -10.55
CA ALA A 56 -0.91 3.78 -9.77
C ALA A 56 -0.63 3.82 -8.25
N ILE A 57 0.65 3.80 -7.86
CA ILE A 57 1.13 3.99 -6.48
C ILE A 57 0.93 5.46 -6.05
N ASP A 58 1.39 6.41 -6.86
CA ASP A 58 1.21 7.84 -6.58
C ASP A 58 -0.28 8.23 -6.58
N CYS A 59 -1.10 7.52 -7.35
CA CYS A 59 -2.55 7.68 -7.36
C CYS A 59 -3.14 7.42 -5.97
N CYS A 60 -3.85 8.44 -5.46
CA CYS A 60 -4.40 8.47 -4.11
C CYS A 60 -3.34 8.39 -2.98
N ASN A 61 -2.07 8.70 -3.27
CA ASN A 61 -0.95 8.67 -2.31
C ASN A 61 -0.84 7.32 -1.59
N PHE A 62 -1.06 6.24 -2.34
CA PHE A 62 -0.99 4.88 -1.82
C PHE A 62 0.49 4.49 -1.72
N ASP A 63 1.03 4.44 -0.50
CA ASP A 63 2.44 4.14 -0.28
C ASP A 63 2.62 2.67 0.15
N PRO A 64 2.89 1.72 -0.78
CA PRO A 64 3.05 0.31 -0.45
C PRO A 64 4.36 0.04 0.32
N ASP A 65 5.34 0.95 0.24
CA ASP A 65 6.60 0.89 0.97
C ASP A 65 6.62 1.80 2.22
N GLY A 66 5.53 2.52 2.45
CA GLY A 66 5.42 3.45 3.55
C GLY A 66 5.54 2.77 4.91
N PRO A 67 6.19 3.43 5.89
CA PRO A 67 6.11 2.96 7.26
C PRO A 67 4.61 2.85 7.62
N PRO A 68 4.19 1.76 8.26
CA PRO A 68 2.80 1.60 8.67
C PRO A 68 2.37 2.84 9.46
N PRO A 69 1.09 3.27 9.35
CA PRO A 69 0.61 4.41 10.09
C PRO A 69 0.97 4.21 11.57
N PRO A 70 1.46 5.26 12.25
CA PRO A 70 1.83 5.13 13.66
C PRO A 70 0.63 4.54 14.41
N PRO A 71 0.86 3.60 15.34
CA PRO A 71 -0.21 3.01 16.13
C PRO A 71 -1.06 4.14 16.71
N SER A 72 -2.38 4.01 16.59
CA SER A 72 -3.30 5.06 17.03
C SER A 72 -3.06 5.34 18.52
N ALA A 73 -3.30 6.59 18.95
CA ALA A 73 -3.04 7.04 20.32
C ALA A 73 -3.51 6.04 21.40
N GLU A 74 -4.63 5.34 21.17
CA GLU A 74 -5.17 4.32 22.06
C GLU A 74 -4.26 3.08 22.26
N GLU A 75 -3.53 2.64 21.23
CA GLU A 75 -2.54 1.55 21.36
C GLU A 75 -1.30 1.98 22.15
N LEU A 76 -0.94 3.27 22.07
CA LEU A 76 0.14 3.87 22.86
C LEU A 76 -0.24 3.98 24.34
N GLU A 77 -1.53 4.10 24.66
CA GLU A 77 -2.04 4.08 26.03
C GLU A 77 -2.16 2.65 26.59
N ALA A 78 -2.56 1.66 25.75
CA ALA A 78 -2.59 0.25 26.13
C ALA A 78 -1.21 -0.36 26.39
N ALA A 79 -0.15 0.17 25.76
CA ALA A 79 1.23 -0.26 25.94
C ALA A 79 1.86 0.18 27.28
N GLY A 80 1.12 0.91 28.13
CA GLY A 80 1.53 1.21 29.50
C GLY A 80 2.90 1.86 29.57
N GLN A 81 3.10 2.96 28.86
CA GLN A 81 4.35 3.71 28.87
C GLN A 81 4.64 4.22 30.28
N MET A 82 5.41 3.44 31.03
CA MET A 82 5.84 3.78 32.38
C MET A 82 6.63 5.08 32.33
N ARG A 83 6.15 6.12 33.02
CA ARG A 83 6.95 7.32 33.25
C ARG A 83 8.25 6.87 33.94
N LEU A 84 9.38 7.03 33.27
CA LEU A 84 10.66 6.89 33.95
C LEU A 84 10.75 8.02 34.98
N PRO A 85 11.05 7.74 36.25
CA PRO A 85 11.34 8.81 37.19
C PRO A 85 12.55 9.58 36.67
N LEU A 86 12.41 10.90 36.54
CA LEU A 86 13.53 11.79 36.25
C LEU A 86 14.68 11.43 37.20
N PRO A 87 15.94 11.30 36.75
CA PRO A 87 17.05 11.09 37.66
C PRO A 87 17.01 12.25 38.64
N SER A 88 16.79 11.95 39.93
CA SER A 88 16.83 12.95 40.99
C SER A 88 18.13 13.71 40.84
N VAL A 89 18.02 14.97 40.44
CA VAL A 89 19.10 15.94 40.54
C VAL A 89 19.68 15.78 41.95
N ILE A 90 20.90 15.29 42.05
CA ILE A 90 21.63 15.25 43.32
C ILE A 90 21.96 16.70 43.70
N ALA A 91 20.96 17.38 44.25
CA ALA A 91 21.13 18.63 44.94
C ALA A 91 21.59 18.33 46.37
N GLY A 92 22.89 18.42 46.59
CA GLY A 92 23.52 18.44 47.91
C GLY A 92 25.02 18.67 47.71
N GLY A 93 25.63 19.81 48.03
CA GLY A 93 25.29 20.78 49.06
C GLY A 93 26.26 20.63 50.23
N ARG A 94 27.53 21.03 50.01
CA ARG A 94 28.43 21.69 50.98
C ARG A 94 29.73 22.09 50.29
#